data_AF-A0A965EUZ0-F1
#
_entry.id   AF-A0A965EUZ0-F1
#
_cell.length_a   1.000
_cell.length_b   1.000
_cell.length_c   1.000
_cell.angle_alpha   90.00
_cell.angle_beta   90.00
_cell.angle_gamma   90.00
#
_symmetry.space_group_name_H-M   'P 1'
#
loop_
_entity.id
_entity.type
_entity.pdbx_description
1 polymer ?
#
loop_
_entity_poly.entity_id
_entity_poly.type
_entity_poly.pdbx_seq_one_letter_code
_entity_poly.pdbx_strand_id
1 'polypeptide(L)'
;MAKLDSDQSFIFHQKNVEDTKREIEYFTILGDHEFLDRDNKPRAKTESKSVVAKSIQTDSYPKKYYIKVGTHGKIFNPIGLFSEGHNTKFLSKIGRKQWEFKEVNQKVFDMYINFLSTKNIAWLTNAEREMQ
;
A
#
# COMPACT_ATOMS: atom_id res chain seq x y z
N MET A 1 64.95 19.64 15.83
CA MET A 1 63.65 19.63 16.55
C MET A 1 62.54 19.86 15.53
N ALA A 2 61.73 18.83 15.24
CA ALA A 2 60.47 19.00 14.54
C ALA A 2 59.49 17.96 15.13
N LYS A 3 58.52 18.43 15.91
CA LYS A 3 57.40 17.62 16.41
C LYS A 3 56.33 17.64 15.33
N LEU A 4 56.01 16.48 14.78
CA LEU A 4 54.82 16.26 13.96
C LEU A 4 53.70 15.85 14.91
N ASP A 5 52.89 16.84 15.30
CA ASP A 5 51.58 16.61 15.89
C ASP A 5 50.55 16.59 14.77
N SER A 6 49.77 15.52 14.67
CA SER A 6 48.29 15.56 14.61
C SER A 6 47.77 14.23 14.06
N ASP A 7 47.49 13.30 14.98
CA ASP A 7 46.58 12.18 14.76
C ASP A 7 45.16 12.75 14.51
N GLN A 8 44.80 12.98 13.25
CA GLN A 8 43.41 13.19 12.88
C GLN A 8 42.71 11.84 12.74
N SER A 9 42.21 11.34 13.86
CA SER A 9 41.26 10.24 13.90
C SER A 9 39.90 10.74 13.37
N PHE A 10 39.64 10.51 12.08
CA PHE A 10 38.31 10.67 11.48
C PHE A 10 37.38 9.56 11.96
N ILE A 11 36.90 9.67 13.20
CA ILE A 11 35.88 8.77 13.75
C ILE A 11 34.53 9.16 13.14
N PHE A 12 34.08 8.38 12.16
CA PHE A 12 32.71 8.41 11.66
C PHE A 12 31.75 8.05 12.81
N HIS A 13 31.13 9.07 13.40
CA HIS A 13 30.03 8.88 14.34
C HIS A 13 28.77 8.64 13.51
N GLN A 14 28.45 7.37 13.26
CA GLN A 14 27.13 6.99 12.73
C GLN A 14 26.09 7.41 13.77
N LYS A 15 25.40 8.54 13.53
CA LYS A 15 24.27 8.94 14.36
C LYS A 15 23.27 7.77 14.35
N ASN A 16 22.99 7.21 15.53
CA ASN A 16 21.87 6.30 15.72
C ASN A 16 20.62 7.01 15.19
N VAL A 17 20.09 6.51 14.08
CA VAL A 17 18.81 6.94 13.55
C VAL A 17 17.79 6.41 14.56
N GLU A 18 17.13 7.31 15.29
CA GLU A 18 16.06 6.92 16.21
C GLU A 18 15.04 6.04 15.46
N ASP A 19 14.59 4.95 16.12
CA ASP A 19 13.58 4.03 15.59
C ASP A 19 12.33 4.81 15.18
N THR A 20 12.23 5.13 13.89
CA THR A 20 11.10 5.91 13.38
C THR A 20 9.86 5.05 13.48
N LYS A 21 8.84 5.49 14.23
CA LYS A 21 7.62 4.71 14.37
C LYS A 21 6.88 4.72 13.04
N ARG A 22 6.52 3.52 12.59
CA ARG A 22 5.80 3.30 11.34
C ARG A 22 4.47 2.64 11.66
N GLU A 23 3.39 3.37 11.43
CA GLU A 23 2.03 2.87 11.56
C GLU A 23 1.51 2.45 10.20
N ILE A 24 0.97 1.23 10.11
CA ILE A 24 0.42 0.68 8.88
C ILE A 24 -1.03 0.28 9.13
N GLU A 25 -1.89 0.75 8.24
CA GLU A 25 -3.32 0.50 8.25
C GLU A 25 -3.67 -0.38 7.06
N TYR A 26 -4.27 -1.55 7.31
CA TYR A 26 -4.66 -2.50 6.27
C TYR A 26 -6.17 -2.52 6.05
N PHE A 27 -6.59 -2.46 4.79
CA PHE A 27 -7.98 -2.38 4.38
C PHE A 27 -8.36 -3.57 3.49
N THR A 28 -9.55 -4.12 3.71
CA THR A 28 -10.11 -5.27 2.99
C THR A 28 -11.48 -4.91 2.40
N ILE A 29 -12.13 -5.82 1.68
CA ILE A 29 -13.52 -5.65 1.25
C ILE A 29 -14.49 -5.90 2.43
N LEU A 30 -15.62 -5.21 2.47
CA LEU A 30 -16.66 -5.50 3.46
C LEU A 30 -17.13 -6.97 3.34
N GLY A 31 -17.02 -7.72 4.43
CA GLY A 31 -17.21 -9.17 4.48
C GLY A 31 -15.93 -9.95 4.80
N ASP A 32 -14.76 -9.46 4.38
CA ASP A 32 -13.46 -10.13 4.56
C ASP A 32 -12.57 -9.43 5.61
N HIS A 33 -13.15 -8.53 6.41
CA HIS A 33 -12.45 -7.79 7.45
C HIS A 33 -12.41 -8.56 8.77
N GLU A 34 -11.41 -8.23 9.59
CA GLU A 34 -11.32 -8.72 10.97
C GLU A 34 -12.09 -7.80 11.92
N PHE A 35 -12.12 -6.50 11.63
CA PHE A 35 -12.84 -5.49 12.41
C PHE A 35 -13.23 -4.29 11.55
N LEU A 36 -14.14 -3.47 12.07
CA LEU A 36 -14.45 -2.14 11.53
C LEU A 36 -13.75 -1.08 12.39
N ASP A 37 -13.19 -0.05 11.76
CA ASP A 37 -12.67 1.10 12.50
C ASP A 37 -13.77 2.10 12.89
N ARG A 38 -13.37 3.22 13.49
CA ARG A 38 -14.29 4.27 13.97
C ARG A 38 -15.11 4.90 12.84
N ASP A 39 -14.63 4.82 11.61
CA ASP A 39 -15.28 5.36 10.41
C ASP A 39 -16.02 4.27 9.62
N ASN A 40 -16.27 3.12 10.24
CA ASN A 40 -16.88 1.93 9.65
C ASN A 40 -16.14 1.42 8.40
N LYS A 41 -14.81 1.59 8.32
CA LYS A 41 -14.03 1.03 7.23
C LYS A 41 -13.64 -0.43 7.56
N PRO A 42 -13.71 -1.35 6.58
CA PRO A 42 -13.28 -2.74 6.75
C PRO A 42 -11.74 -2.86 6.88
N ARG A 43 -11.26 -3.38 8.01
CA ARG A 43 -9.83 -3.42 8.39
C ARG A 43 -9.33 -4.82 8.72
N ALA A 44 -8.01 -5.01 8.60
CA ALA A 44 -7.28 -6.18 9.08
C ALA A 44 -6.12 -5.76 10.00
N LYS A 45 -5.72 -6.62 10.94
CA LYS A 45 -4.60 -6.33 11.85
C LYS A 45 -3.23 -6.50 11.19
N THR A 46 -3.14 -7.39 10.21
CA THR A 46 -1.87 -7.78 9.56
C THR A 46 -2.00 -7.81 8.04
N GLU A 47 -0.87 -7.74 7.32
CA GLU A 47 -0.85 -7.84 5.86
C GLU A 47 -1.17 -9.28 5.42
N SER A 48 -2.41 -9.50 4.98
CA SER A 48 -2.90 -10.79 4.50
C SER A 48 -3.25 -10.77 3.01
N LYS A 49 -3.65 -11.92 2.44
CA LYS A 49 -4.07 -11.99 1.03
C LYS A 49 -5.34 -11.18 0.75
N SER A 50 -6.23 -11.02 1.74
CA SER A 50 -7.48 -10.24 1.62
C SER A 50 -7.27 -8.73 1.72
N VAL A 51 -6.09 -8.28 2.16
CA VAL A 51 -5.73 -6.86 2.16
C VAL A 51 -5.56 -6.37 0.74
N VAL A 52 -6.30 -5.34 0.36
CA VAL A 52 -6.31 -4.77 -1.00
C VAL A 52 -5.90 -3.31 -1.05
N ALA A 53 -5.85 -2.64 0.10
CA ALA A 53 -5.32 -1.30 0.24
C ALA A 53 -4.58 -1.17 1.58
N LYS A 54 -3.60 -0.27 1.64
CA LYS A 54 -2.92 0.08 2.89
C LYS A 54 -2.50 1.53 2.91
N SER A 55 -2.51 2.14 4.09
CA SER A 55 -1.87 3.43 4.31
C SER A 55 -0.74 3.31 5.31
N ILE A 56 0.31 4.08 5.08
CA ILE A 56 1.53 4.06 5.87
C ILE A 56 1.78 5.49 6.36
N GLN A 57 1.81 5.65 7.68
CA GLN A 57 2.23 6.88 8.35
C GLN A 57 3.58 6.62 9.00
N THR A 58 4.52 7.51 8.74
CA THR A 58 5.85 7.53 9.39
C THR A 58 6.01 8.90 10.03
N ASP A 59 6.52 8.98 11.26
CA ASP A 59 6.52 10.22 12.07
C ASP A 59 6.91 11.49 11.30
N SER A 60 7.95 11.42 10.47
CA SER A 60 8.52 12.58 9.76
C SER A 60 8.03 12.75 8.32
N TYR A 61 7.15 11.88 7.82
CA TYR A 61 6.77 11.86 6.40
C TYR A 61 5.25 11.95 6.19
N PRO A 62 4.82 12.56 5.07
CA PRO A 62 3.41 12.53 4.68
C PRO A 62 2.87 11.10 4.61
N LYS A 63 1.60 10.93 4.98
CA LYS A 63 0.88 9.66 4.87
C LYS A 63 0.92 9.19 3.41
N LYS A 64 1.35 7.95 3.21
CA LYS A 64 1.37 7.32 1.89
C LYS A 64 0.21 6.35 1.76
N TYR A 65 -0.40 6.33 0.58
CA TYR A 65 -1.58 5.52 0.30
C TYR A 65 -1.27 4.53 -0.81
N TYR A 66 -1.65 3.27 -0.62
CA TYR A 66 -1.38 2.19 -1.56
C TYR A 66 -2.64 1.39 -1.83
N ILE A 67 -2.85 1.04 -3.10
CA ILE A 67 -3.94 0.15 -3.53
C ILE A 67 -3.37 -0.97 -4.41
N LYS A 68 -4.03 -2.13 -4.41
CA LYS A 68 -3.70 -3.21 -5.35
C LYS A 68 -4.11 -2.83 -6.76
N VAL A 69 -3.16 -2.91 -7.69
CA VAL A 69 -3.37 -2.69 -9.12
C VAL A 69 -2.83 -3.87 -9.92
N GLY A 70 -3.44 -4.12 -11.07
CA GLY A 70 -2.99 -5.14 -12.02
C GLY A 70 -1.98 -4.60 -13.02
N THR A 71 -1.45 -5.48 -13.86
CA THR A 71 -0.40 -5.20 -14.87
C THR A 71 -0.75 -4.07 -15.85
N HIS A 72 -2.02 -3.77 -16.06
CA HIS A 72 -2.48 -2.70 -16.96
C HIS A 72 -2.88 -1.41 -16.23
N GLY A 73 -2.48 -1.27 -14.96
CA GLY A 73 -2.92 -0.16 -14.12
C GLY A 73 -4.41 -0.22 -13.76
N LYS A 74 -5.06 -1.37 -13.92
CA LYS A 74 -6.46 -1.55 -13.50
C LYS A 74 -6.51 -1.75 -11.99
N ILE A 75 -7.41 -1.04 -11.30
CA ILE A 75 -7.56 -1.19 -9.84
C ILE A 75 -8.17 -2.57 -9.55
N PHE A 76 -7.64 -3.27 -8.54
CA PHE A 76 -8.12 -4.59 -8.16
C PHE A 76 -9.57 -4.52 -7.64
N ASN A 77 -10.44 -5.38 -8.18
CA ASN A 77 -11.83 -5.51 -7.72
C ASN A 77 -12.02 -6.87 -7.00
N PRO A 78 -12.11 -6.90 -5.65
CA PRO A 78 -12.31 -8.11 -4.88
C PRO A 78 -13.70 -8.75 -5.02
N ILE A 79 -14.68 -8.06 -5.63
CA ILE A 79 -16.04 -8.58 -5.86
C ILE A 79 -16.15 -9.28 -7.24
N GLY A 80 -15.33 -8.85 -8.20
CA GLY A 80 -15.45 -9.27 -9.58
C GLY A 80 -15.01 -10.71 -9.80
N LEU A 81 -15.98 -11.64 -9.92
CA LEU A 81 -15.78 -13.05 -10.28
C LEU A 81 -15.06 -13.29 -11.63
N PHE A 82 -14.86 -12.27 -12.47
CA PHE A 82 -14.75 -12.46 -13.92
C PHE A 82 -13.45 -12.04 -14.63
N SER A 83 -12.40 -11.60 -13.94
CA SER A 83 -11.11 -11.29 -14.62
C SER A 83 -10.01 -12.33 -14.42
N GLU A 84 -10.22 -13.36 -13.60
CA GLU A 84 -9.16 -14.30 -13.18
C GLU A 84 -9.10 -15.62 -13.96
N GLY A 85 -10.10 -15.96 -14.79
CA GLY A 85 -10.13 -17.28 -15.45
C GLY A 85 -9.04 -17.50 -16.52
N HIS A 86 -8.74 -16.46 -17.31
CA HIS A 86 -7.88 -16.60 -18.51
C HIS A 86 -6.45 -16.05 -18.31
N ASN A 87 -6.28 -14.95 -17.57
CA ASN A 87 -4.97 -14.30 -17.41
C ASN A 87 -4.06 -15.00 -16.38
N THR A 88 -4.64 -15.65 -15.37
CA THR A 88 -3.91 -16.26 -14.24
C THR A 88 -3.08 -17.48 -14.68
N LYS A 89 -3.55 -18.24 -15.68
CA LYS A 89 -2.81 -19.38 -16.25
C LYS A 89 -1.62 -18.95 -17.12
N PHE A 90 -1.69 -17.78 -17.75
CA PHE A 90 -0.62 -17.30 -18.63
C PHE A 90 0.49 -16.57 -17.84
N LEU A 91 0.13 -15.72 -16.87
CA LEU A 91 1.10 -14.95 -16.09
C LEU A 91 1.88 -15.81 -15.09
N SER A 92 1.27 -16.84 -14.51
CA SER A 92 1.95 -17.79 -13.61
C SER A 92 3.08 -18.54 -14.30
N LYS A 93 2.95 -18.81 -15.61
CA LYS A 93 3.99 -19.47 -16.43
C LYS A 93 5.23 -18.59 -16.67
N ILE A 94 5.11 -17.27 -16.52
CA ILE A 94 6.18 -16.28 -16.79
C ILE A 94 6.70 -15.66 -15.47
N GLY A 95 6.17 -16.06 -14.31
CA GLY A 95 6.62 -15.60 -13.01
C GLY A 95 6.33 -14.11 -12.71
N ARG A 96 5.44 -13.46 -13.48
CA ARG A 96 5.08 -12.05 -13.24
C ARG A 96 4.00 -11.96 -12.17
N LYS A 97 4.22 -11.13 -11.14
CA LYS A 97 3.20 -10.80 -10.12
C LYS A 97 2.01 -10.14 -10.82
N GLN A 98 0.83 -10.75 -10.69
CA GLN A 98 -0.41 -10.28 -11.31
C GLN A 98 -0.93 -8.98 -10.67
N TRP A 99 -0.69 -8.83 -9.36
CA TRP A 99 -1.17 -7.73 -8.54
C TRP A 99 -0.02 -7.15 -7.72
N GLU A 100 0.09 -5.84 -7.69
CA GLU A 100 1.07 -5.11 -6.90
C GLU A 100 0.44 -3.92 -6.17
N PHE A 101 1.06 -3.48 -5.08
CA PHE A 101 0.65 -2.27 -4.38
C PHE A 101 1.30 -1.06 -5.04
N LYS A 102 0.48 -0.20 -5.63
CA LYS A 102 0.91 1.06 -6.23
C LYS A 102 0.56 2.22 -5.31
N GLU A 103 1.50 3.15 -5.15
CA GLU A 103 1.29 4.40 -4.43
C GLU A 103 0.30 5.28 -5.20
N VAL A 104 -0.70 5.84 -4.51
CA VAL A 104 -1.74 6.69 -5.07
C VAL A 104 -1.93 7.94 -4.23
N ASN A 105 -2.60 8.94 -4.80
CA ASN A 105 -3.02 10.10 -4.05
C ASN A 105 -4.16 9.74 -3.07
N GLN A 106 -4.39 10.62 -2.09
CA GLN A 106 -5.43 10.44 -1.08
C GLN A 106 -6.83 10.32 -1.70
N LYS A 107 -7.13 11.11 -2.74
CA LYS A 107 -8.45 11.15 -3.37
C LYS A 107 -8.84 9.82 -4.02
N VAL A 108 -7.93 9.20 -4.76
CA VAL A 108 -8.09 7.85 -5.35
C VAL A 108 -8.26 6.82 -4.24
N PHE A 109 -7.46 6.92 -3.17
CA PHE A 109 -7.54 6.03 -2.03
C PHE A 109 -8.92 6.11 -1.35
N ASP A 110 -9.41 7.31 -1.06
CA ASP A 110 -10.71 7.52 -0.39
C ASP A 110 -11.87 6.97 -1.22
N MET A 111 -11.85 7.19 -2.54
CA MET A 111 -12.82 6.58 -3.46
C MET A 111 -12.75 5.05 -3.39
N TYR A 112 -11.55 4.47 -3.40
CA TYR A 112 -11.39 3.02 -3.31
C TYR A 112 -11.86 2.47 -1.95
N ILE A 113 -11.56 3.13 -0.84
CA ILE A 113 -12.04 2.74 0.50
C ILE A 113 -13.58 2.81 0.57
N ASN A 114 -14.21 3.81 -0.06
CA ASN A 114 -15.66 3.90 -0.14
C ASN A 114 -16.25 2.75 -0.97
N PHE A 115 -15.59 2.38 -2.08
CA PHE A 115 -15.95 1.16 -2.81
C PHE A 115 -15.84 -0.09 -1.92
N LEU A 116 -14.75 -0.26 -1.16
CA LEU A 116 -14.58 -1.42 -0.27
C LEU A 116 -15.65 -1.49 0.83
N SER A 117 -16.11 -0.33 1.31
CA SER A 117 -17.10 -0.24 2.37
C SER A 117 -18.53 -0.45 1.84
N THR A 118 -18.84 0.09 0.66
CA THR A 118 -20.22 0.14 0.12
C THR A 118 -20.49 -0.90 -0.97
N LYS A 119 -19.45 -1.51 -1.53
CA LYS A 119 -19.49 -2.36 -2.73
C LYS A 119 -20.04 -1.67 -3.97
N ASN A 120 -20.18 -0.34 -3.95
CA ASN A 120 -20.68 0.43 -5.08
C ASN A 120 -19.59 0.67 -6.12
N ILE A 121 -19.73 0.02 -7.28
CA ILE A 121 -18.76 0.04 -8.39
C ILE A 121 -18.49 1.45 -8.93
N ALA A 122 -19.43 2.39 -8.80
CA ALA A 122 -19.23 3.77 -9.27
C ALA A 122 -18.00 4.43 -8.62
N TRP A 123 -17.75 4.15 -7.33
CA TRP A 123 -16.55 4.63 -6.64
C TRP A 123 -15.26 4.07 -7.24
N LEU A 124 -15.25 2.79 -7.64
CA LEU A 124 -14.10 2.16 -8.29
C LEU A 124 -13.84 2.79 -9.66
N THR A 125 -14.88 2.97 -10.48
CA THR A 125 -14.74 3.59 -11.81
C THR A 125 -14.26 5.03 -11.71
N ASN A 126 -14.75 5.80 -10.72
CA ASN A 126 -14.26 7.16 -10.48
C ASN A 126 -12.79 7.18 -10.02
N ALA A 127 -12.38 6.23 -9.17
CA ALA A 127 -10.99 6.08 -8.75
C ALA A 127 -10.07 5.72 -9.94
N GLU A 128 -10.51 4.83 -10.83
CA GLU A 128 -9.76 4.47 -12.04
C GLU A 128 -9.58 5.68 -12.96
N ARG A 129 -10.63 6.50 -13.13
CA ARG A 129 -10.58 7.72 -13.94
C ARG A 129 -9.62 8.78 -13.38
N GLU A 130 -9.60 8.92 -12.05
CA GLU A 130 -8.71 9.86 -11.35
C GLU A 130 -7.24 9.43 -11.40
N MET A 131 -6.95 8.15 -11.64
CA MET A 131 -5.59 7.61 -11.72
C MET A 131 -4.95 7.77 -13.12
N GLN A 132 -5.75 8.10 -14.15
CA GLN A 132 -5.29 8.35 -15.52
C GLN A 132 -4.80 9.79 -15.69
#